data_AF-A0A314ZFB5-F1
#
_entry.id   AF-A0A314ZFB5-F1
#
_cell.length_a   1.000
_cell.length_b   1.000
_cell.length_c   1.000
_cell.angle_alpha   90.00
_cell.angle_beta   90.00
_cell.angle_gamma   90.00
#
_symmetry.space_group_name_H-M   'P 1'
#
loop_
_entity.id
_entity.type
_entity.pdbx_description
1 polymer ?
#
loop_
_entity_poly.entity_id
_entity_poly.type
_entity_poly.pdbx_seq_one_letter_code
_entity_poly.pdbx_strand_id
1 'polypeptide(L)'
;MDFEPPFQGTCKTLLQNATHYHDKLSDVDECELPVIDLNNLNFGHTEREKCVSEVAQAARQWGFFQVVNHGVSQEVVNNMQYEQKRLFRQPFPKKVENNLLNLSANSYRWGNPEATCLKQFSWSEAFHISTTEIPTMRTEHKSLRSTIEAFVKNVSDLAKSLAEILAQPLESNPFISKRTVRQEQDQVGGLEIYKDGRWLGVKPNPEALIVNIGDFFEALSNGIYKSIKHRVVTSQKVERFSVAYFYCPSYDAVIKSCGKPALYRQFTLREYKQQTQIDVREIGEKVGLSRFLL
;
A
#
# COMPACT_ATOMS: atom_id res chain seq x y z
N MET A 1 8.18 27.13 13.87
CA MET A 1 7.75 26.83 12.49
C MET A 1 8.38 25.53 11.98
N ASP A 2 9.02 24.72 12.83
CA ASP A 2 9.93 23.66 12.35
C ASP A 2 9.35 22.24 12.46
N PHE A 3 8.03 22.10 12.64
CA PHE A 3 7.39 20.78 12.81
C PHE A 3 6.88 20.19 11.50
N GLU A 4 6.40 21.04 10.62
CA GLU A 4 5.83 20.62 9.34
C GLU A 4 6.85 20.83 8.20
N PRO A 5 6.86 19.93 7.21
CA PRO A 5 7.51 20.20 5.94
C PRO A 5 6.91 21.45 5.27
N PRO A 6 7.65 22.10 4.35
CA PRO A 6 7.20 23.32 3.70
C PRO A 6 6.14 23.07 2.59
N PHE A 7 5.09 22.30 2.90
CA PHE A 7 4.01 21.93 1.97
C PHE A 7 3.34 23.14 1.35
N GLN A 8 2.97 24.13 2.17
CA GLN A 8 2.29 25.34 1.71
C GLN A 8 3.15 26.16 0.74
N GLY A 9 4.45 26.30 1.06
CA GLY A 9 5.40 27.02 0.22
C GLY A 9 5.53 26.37 -1.15
N THR A 10 5.77 25.05 -1.19
CA THR A 10 5.90 24.30 -2.45
C THR A 10 4.61 24.32 -3.26
N CYS A 11 3.46 24.09 -2.61
CA CYS A 11 2.17 24.09 -3.29
C CYS A 11 1.82 25.46 -3.89
N LYS A 12 2.12 26.55 -3.18
CA LYS A 12 1.91 27.92 -3.69
C LYS A 12 2.72 28.17 -4.96
N THR A 13 3.99 27.77 -4.99
CA THR A 13 4.84 27.88 -6.18
C THR A 13 4.27 27.08 -7.35
N LEU A 14 3.78 25.87 -7.11
CA LEU A 14 3.16 25.04 -8.15
C LEU A 14 1.85 25.65 -8.68
N LEU A 15 1.01 26.21 -7.80
CA LEU A 15 -0.25 26.86 -8.15
C LEU A 15 -0.03 28.15 -8.96
N GLN A 16 0.97 28.95 -8.60
CA GLN A 16 1.31 30.18 -9.34
C GLN A 16 1.75 29.89 -10.78
N ASN A 17 2.35 28.73 -11.02
CA ASN A 17 2.76 28.27 -12.35
C ASN A 17 1.64 27.51 -13.09
N ALA A 18 0.55 27.14 -12.42
CA ALA A 18 -0.57 26.42 -12.99
C ALA A 18 -1.66 27.43 -13.43
N THR A 19 -1.77 27.69 -14.73
CA THR A 19 -2.93 28.39 -15.29
C THR A 19 -4.20 27.57 -14.99
N HIS A 20 -5.08 28.12 -14.15
CA HIS A 20 -6.42 27.63 -13.82
C HIS A 20 -6.55 26.11 -13.61
N TYR A 21 -6.17 25.62 -12.43
CA TYR A 21 -6.59 24.31 -11.94
C TYR A 21 -7.55 24.49 -10.75
N HIS A 22 -8.85 24.41 -11.01
CA HIS A 22 -9.87 24.15 -10.00
C HIS A 22 -10.37 22.73 -10.19
N ASP A 23 -9.72 21.77 -9.51
CA ASP A 23 -10.37 20.48 -9.29
C ASP A 23 -11.34 20.70 -8.13
N LYS A 24 -12.64 20.73 -8.43
CA LYS A 24 -13.66 20.73 -7.38
C LYS A 24 -13.51 19.40 -6.65
N LEU A 25 -13.27 19.45 -5.33
CA LEU A 25 -13.57 18.35 -4.43
C LEU A 25 -15.07 18.06 -4.57
N SER A 26 -15.43 17.13 -5.46
CA SER A 26 -16.77 16.58 -5.52
C SER A 26 -16.88 15.52 -4.43
N ASP A 27 -18.00 15.49 -3.71
CA ASP A 27 -18.39 14.29 -2.95
C ASP A 27 -18.33 13.09 -3.91
N VAL A 28 -17.41 12.18 -3.64
CA VAL A 28 -17.32 10.90 -4.34
C VAL A 28 -18.20 9.91 -3.60
N ASP A 29 -18.94 9.11 -4.36
CA ASP A 29 -19.75 8.04 -3.80
C ASP A 29 -18.89 7.12 -2.92
N GLU A 30 -19.43 6.72 -1.77
CA GLU A 30 -18.78 5.74 -0.90
C GLU A 30 -19.08 4.31 -1.37
N CYS A 31 -18.14 3.40 -1.10
CA CYS A 31 -18.30 1.98 -1.31
C CYS A 31 -17.96 1.19 -0.05
N GLU A 32 -18.62 0.05 0.09
CA GLU A 32 -18.30 -0.96 1.09
C GLU A 32 -17.50 -2.07 0.40
N LEU A 33 -16.25 -2.22 0.82
CA LEU A 33 -15.41 -3.31 0.37
C LEU A 33 -15.94 -4.64 0.92
N PRO A 34 -15.75 -5.76 0.21
CA PRO A 34 -16.03 -7.08 0.78
C PRO A 34 -15.30 -7.26 2.12
N VAL A 35 -16.02 -7.65 3.17
CA VAL A 35 -15.47 -7.94 4.48
C VAL A 35 -15.38 -9.46 4.64
N ILE A 36 -14.19 -9.96 4.92
CA ILE A 36 -13.90 -11.39 4.98
C ILE A 36 -13.47 -11.75 6.40
N ASP A 37 -14.22 -12.66 7.01
CA ASP A 37 -13.88 -13.21 8.32
C ASP A 37 -12.85 -14.34 8.17
N LEU A 38 -11.63 -14.11 8.67
CA LEU A 38 -10.56 -15.09 8.60
C LEU A 38 -10.63 -16.17 9.69
N ASN A 39 -11.51 -16.04 10.70
CA ASN A 39 -11.78 -17.16 11.61
C ASN A 39 -12.38 -18.35 10.86
N ASN A 40 -13.10 -18.11 9.74
CA ASN A 40 -13.66 -19.16 8.87
C ASN A 40 -12.61 -20.18 8.39
N LEU A 41 -11.32 -19.81 8.36
CA LEU A 41 -10.22 -20.72 8.02
C LEU A 41 -9.92 -21.77 9.09
N ASN A 42 -10.34 -21.53 10.34
CA ASN A 42 -10.05 -22.37 11.50
C ASN A 42 -11.18 -23.35 11.84
N PHE A 43 -12.30 -23.33 11.10
CA PHE A 43 -13.44 -24.22 11.29
C PHE A 43 -13.36 -25.45 10.36
N GLY A 44 -14.51 -26.00 9.97
CA GLY A 44 -14.61 -27.17 9.10
C GLY A 44 -14.18 -26.92 7.66
N HIS A 45 -14.14 -28.00 6.88
CA HIS A 45 -13.76 -27.95 5.46
C HIS A 45 -14.63 -26.97 4.66
N THR A 46 -15.94 -27.01 4.87
CA THR A 46 -16.92 -26.18 4.17
C THR A 46 -16.70 -24.68 4.43
N GLU A 47 -16.50 -24.29 5.69
CA GLU A 47 -16.26 -22.90 6.07
C GLU A 47 -14.93 -22.38 5.49
N ARG A 48 -13.90 -23.24 5.52
CA ARG A 48 -12.58 -22.92 4.94
C ARG A 48 -12.68 -22.71 3.43
N GLU A 49 -13.34 -23.61 2.71
CA GLU A 49 -13.54 -23.48 1.25
C GLU A 49 -14.32 -22.22 0.89
N LYS A 50 -15.37 -21.92 1.66
CA LYS A 50 -16.15 -20.69 1.49
C LYS A 50 -15.28 -19.45 1.68
N CYS A 51 -14.48 -19.39 2.74
CA CYS A 51 -13.56 -18.29 3.00
C CYS A 51 -12.53 -18.13 1.85
N VAL A 52 -11.93 -19.22 1.38
CA VAL A 52 -11.01 -19.21 0.23
C VAL A 52 -11.69 -18.64 -1.02
N SER A 53 -12.93 -19.07 -1.29
CA SER A 53 -13.72 -18.56 -2.42
C SER A 53 -14.04 -17.07 -2.29
N GLU A 54 -14.40 -16.59 -1.10
CA GLU A 54 -14.68 -15.18 -0.82
C GLU A 54 -13.44 -14.31 -1.06
N VAL A 55 -12.27 -14.76 -0.58
CA VAL A 55 -10.99 -14.07 -0.81
C VAL A 55 -10.68 -13.98 -2.30
N ALA A 56 -10.81 -15.08 -3.04
CA ALA A 56 -10.55 -15.12 -4.47
C ALA A 56 -11.53 -14.25 -5.26
N GLN A 57 -12.83 -14.29 -4.90
CA GLN A 57 -13.86 -13.48 -5.54
C GLN A 57 -13.62 -11.98 -5.30
N ALA A 58 -13.30 -11.59 -4.07
CA ALA A 58 -13.01 -10.20 -3.76
C ALA A 58 -11.75 -9.70 -4.48
N ALA A 59 -10.68 -10.50 -4.50
CA ALA A 59 -9.46 -10.18 -5.26
C ALA A 59 -9.71 -10.05 -6.78
N ARG A 60 -10.65 -10.82 -7.33
CA ARG A 60 -11.03 -10.80 -8.75
C ARG A 60 -11.95 -9.63 -9.12
N GLN A 61 -12.94 -9.35 -8.29
CA GLN A 61 -13.99 -8.36 -8.60
C GLN A 61 -13.62 -6.95 -8.14
N TRP A 62 -12.94 -6.86 -7.00
CA TRP A 62 -12.62 -5.59 -6.35
C TRP A 62 -11.13 -5.30 -6.32
N GLY A 63 -10.28 -6.33 -6.28
CA GLY A 63 -8.84 -6.14 -6.05
C GLY A 63 -8.49 -5.54 -4.68
N PHE A 64 -9.51 -5.28 -3.86
CA PHE A 64 -9.49 -4.69 -2.53
C PHE A 64 -10.54 -5.42 -1.69
N PHE A 65 -10.21 -5.70 -0.43
CA PHE A 65 -11.12 -6.27 0.55
C PHE A 65 -10.66 -5.96 1.96
N GLN A 66 -11.56 -6.07 2.91
CA GLN A 66 -11.29 -5.96 4.33
C GLN A 66 -11.20 -7.36 4.93
N VAL A 67 -10.27 -7.57 5.85
CA VAL A 67 -10.21 -8.80 6.65
C VAL A 67 -10.46 -8.48 8.11
N VAL A 68 -11.33 -9.24 8.75
CA VAL A 68 -11.60 -9.20 10.20
C VAL A 68 -11.17 -10.53 10.82
N ASN A 69 -11.07 -10.57 12.16
CA ASN A 69 -10.61 -11.75 12.90
C ASN A 69 -9.29 -12.33 12.35
N HIS A 70 -8.40 -11.42 11.96
CA HIS A 70 -7.19 -11.73 11.19
C HIS A 70 -6.00 -12.14 12.06
N GLY A 71 -6.20 -12.31 13.37
CA GLY A 71 -5.17 -12.79 14.31
C GLY A 71 -4.07 -11.77 14.67
N VAL A 72 -4.11 -10.55 14.14
CA VAL A 72 -3.21 -9.46 14.59
C VAL A 72 -3.89 -8.78 15.78
N SER A 73 -3.24 -8.76 16.93
CA SER A 73 -3.87 -8.21 18.14
C SER A 73 -4.06 -6.69 18.02
N GLN A 74 -5.16 -6.21 18.62
CA GLN A 74 -5.43 -4.77 18.67
C GLN A 74 -4.33 -3.99 19.41
N GLU A 75 -3.65 -4.63 20.35
CA GLU A 75 -2.50 -4.05 21.04
C GLU A 75 -1.34 -3.76 20.08
N VAL A 76 -0.99 -4.69 19.18
CA VAL A 76 0.06 -4.50 18.17
C VAL A 76 -0.29 -3.34 17.24
N VAL A 77 -1.55 -3.29 16.80
CA VAL A 77 -2.10 -2.22 15.97
C VAL A 77 -2.02 -0.86 16.69
N ASN A 78 -2.56 -0.77 17.91
CA ASN A 78 -2.57 0.46 18.70
C ASN A 78 -1.16 0.97 19.01
N ASN A 79 -0.24 0.07 19.33
CA ASN A 79 1.16 0.41 19.58
C ASN A 79 1.80 1.00 18.31
N MET A 80 1.57 0.39 17.15
CA MET A 80 2.07 0.91 15.88
C MET A 80 1.49 2.29 15.56
N GLN A 81 0.19 2.49 15.79
CA GLN A 81 -0.46 3.80 15.62
C GLN A 81 0.07 4.87 16.58
N TYR A 82 0.41 4.49 17.81
CA TYR A 82 1.02 5.40 18.77
C TYR A 82 2.43 5.80 18.34
N GLU A 83 3.25 4.82 17.99
CA GLU A 83 4.64 5.02 17.58
C GLU A 83 4.76 5.80 16.26
N GLN A 84 3.89 5.54 15.27
CA GLN A 84 3.88 6.32 14.02
C GLN A 84 3.59 7.80 14.30
N LYS A 85 2.58 8.10 15.13
CA LYS A 85 2.21 9.48 15.48
C LYS A 85 3.36 10.16 16.21
N ARG A 86 4.02 9.45 17.13
CA ARG A 86 5.16 9.99 17.87
C ARG A 86 6.36 10.28 16.97
N LEU A 87 6.60 9.45 15.96
CA LEU A 87 7.66 9.65 14.96
C LEU A 87 7.37 10.87 14.07
N PHE A 88 6.17 10.97 13.50
CA PHE A 88 5.82 12.08 12.59
C PHE A 88 5.69 13.43 13.30
N ARG A 89 5.42 13.44 14.61
CA ARG A 89 5.39 14.66 15.44
C ARG A 89 6.79 15.19 15.82
N GLN A 90 7.87 14.49 15.45
CA GLN A 90 9.21 15.06 15.60
C GLN A 90 9.37 16.29 14.68
N PRO A 91 10.19 17.28 15.06
CA PRO A 91 10.51 18.42 14.20
C PRO A 91 11.00 17.99 12.82
N PHE A 92 10.53 18.67 11.78
CA PHE A 92 10.89 18.43 10.39
C PHE A 92 12.40 18.37 10.13
N PRO A 93 13.24 19.30 10.66
CA PRO A 93 14.69 19.20 10.49
C PRO A 93 15.28 17.87 10.99
N LYS A 94 14.72 17.31 12.08
CA LYS A 94 15.15 16.00 12.60
C LYS A 94 14.70 14.84 11.71
N LYS A 95 13.52 14.94 11.08
CA LYS A 95 13.00 13.92 10.15
C LYS A 95 13.78 13.85 8.85
N VAL A 96 14.29 15.00 8.36
CA VAL A 96 15.08 15.10 7.12
C VAL A 96 16.54 14.69 7.31
N GLU A 97 17.07 14.81 8.53
CA GLU A 97 18.46 14.43 8.81
C GLU A 97 18.69 12.96 8.46
N ASN A 98 19.70 12.69 7.60
CA ASN A 98 19.97 11.40 6.92
C ASN A 98 20.31 10.22 7.86
N ASN A 99 19.98 10.29 9.14
CA ASN A 99 20.32 9.30 10.15
C ASN A 99 19.34 9.21 11.34
N LEU A 100 18.17 9.86 11.32
CA LEU A 100 17.23 9.82 12.45
C LEU A 100 17.01 8.41 12.98
N LEU A 101 16.76 7.47 12.06
CA LEU A 101 16.51 6.07 12.37
C LEU A 101 17.64 5.13 11.95
N ASN A 102 18.77 5.65 11.44
CA ASN A 102 19.84 4.86 10.79
C ASN A 102 19.29 3.98 9.65
N LEU A 103 18.57 4.61 8.72
CA LEU A 103 17.96 3.98 7.55
C LEU A 103 18.68 4.44 6.27
N SER A 104 18.48 3.72 5.17
CA SER A 104 18.98 4.12 3.85
C SER A 104 18.56 5.54 3.45
N ALA A 105 19.40 6.17 2.63
CA ALA A 105 19.06 7.45 2.01
C ALA A 105 17.72 7.32 1.26
N ASN A 106 16.85 8.31 1.43
CA ASN A 106 15.47 8.36 0.91
C ASN A 106 14.44 7.50 1.66
N SER A 107 14.75 6.99 2.87
CA SER A 107 13.75 6.34 3.72
C SER A 107 12.62 7.30 4.11
N TYR A 108 12.93 8.57 4.32
CA TYR A 108 11.94 9.61 4.59
C TYR A 108 11.64 10.43 3.34
N ARG A 109 10.36 10.67 3.05
CA ARG A 109 9.90 11.60 2.03
C ARG A 109 8.84 12.54 2.59
N TRP A 110 8.77 13.74 2.03
CA TRP A 110 7.63 14.64 2.18
C TRP A 110 7.28 15.20 0.80
N GLY A 111 5.99 15.18 0.50
CA GLY A 111 5.44 15.47 -0.82
C GLY A 111 6.25 14.92 -1.97
N ASN A 112 6.62 15.80 -2.89
CA ASN A 112 7.59 15.55 -3.93
C ASN A 112 8.35 16.87 -4.19
N PRO A 113 9.56 17.04 -3.65
CA PRO A 113 10.34 18.28 -3.80
C PRO A 113 10.72 18.57 -5.26
N GLU A 114 10.74 17.56 -6.12
CA GLU A 114 11.04 17.66 -7.56
C GLU A 114 9.76 17.83 -8.40
N ALA A 115 8.58 18.00 -7.78
CA ALA A 115 7.34 18.20 -8.51
C ALA A 115 7.41 19.46 -9.38
N THR A 116 7.06 19.31 -10.65
CA THR A 116 6.93 20.40 -11.63
C THR A 116 5.48 20.81 -11.86
N CYS A 117 4.53 19.96 -11.44
CA CYS A 117 3.09 20.24 -11.50
C CYS A 117 2.35 19.63 -10.30
N LEU A 118 1.09 20.06 -10.08
CA LEU A 118 0.28 19.59 -8.96
C LEU A 118 0.02 18.08 -8.96
N LYS A 119 -0.08 17.45 -10.14
CA LYS A 119 -0.28 16.00 -10.25
C LYS A 119 0.90 15.19 -9.67
N GLN A 120 2.09 15.79 -9.65
CA GLN A 120 3.30 15.16 -9.13
C GLN A 120 3.50 15.42 -7.63
N PHE A 121 2.70 16.32 -7.02
CA PHE A 121 2.84 16.71 -5.62
C PHE A 121 1.90 15.90 -4.73
N SER A 122 2.42 15.46 -3.58
CA SER A 122 1.62 14.77 -2.57
C SER A 122 1.55 15.62 -1.30
N TRP A 123 0.36 15.79 -0.73
CA TRP A 123 0.23 16.42 0.58
C TRP A 123 0.40 15.36 1.69
N SER A 124 1.59 14.77 1.77
CA SER A 124 1.90 13.70 2.72
C SER A 124 3.37 13.63 3.09
N GLU A 125 3.65 13.13 4.28
CA GLU A 125 4.96 12.59 4.66
C GLU A 125 4.91 11.06 4.65
N ALA A 126 6.05 10.40 4.45
CA ALA A 126 6.14 8.95 4.60
C ALA A 126 7.55 8.49 5.00
N PHE A 127 7.59 7.46 5.84
CA PHE A 127 8.79 6.64 6.05
C PHE A 127 8.63 5.30 5.33
N HIS A 128 9.57 4.98 4.44
CA HIS A 128 9.75 3.68 3.80
C HIS A 128 10.88 2.96 4.53
N ILE A 129 10.56 1.86 5.18
CA ILE A 129 11.50 1.09 5.99
C ILE A 129 11.59 -0.30 5.39
N SER A 130 12.79 -0.70 4.93
CA SER A 130 12.99 -2.10 4.53
C SER A 130 12.98 -2.99 5.76
N THR A 131 12.35 -4.15 5.66
CA THR A 131 12.35 -5.12 6.76
C THR A 131 13.75 -5.58 7.14
N THR A 132 14.70 -5.53 6.20
CA THR A 132 16.11 -5.85 6.42
C THR A 132 16.87 -4.80 7.24
N GLU A 133 16.35 -3.56 7.32
CA GLU A 133 16.98 -2.44 8.03
C GLU A 133 16.45 -2.27 9.45
N ILE A 134 15.34 -2.93 9.80
CA ILE A 134 14.74 -2.84 11.14
C ILE A 134 15.73 -3.20 12.26
N PRO A 135 16.54 -4.28 12.16
CA PRO A 135 17.48 -4.64 13.21
C PRO A 135 18.58 -3.59 13.45
N THR A 136 18.90 -2.79 12.42
CA THR A 136 19.95 -1.75 12.46
C THR A 136 19.43 -0.39 12.93
N MET A 137 18.14 -0.27 13.25
CA MET A 137 17.56 0.98 13.74
C MET A 137 18.19 1.41 15.08
N ARG A 138 18.38 2.73 15.26
CA ARG A 138 19.01 3.32 16.46
C ARG A 138 18.33 2.91 17.76
N THR A 139 19.15 2.66 18.79
CA THR A 139 18.70 2.21 20.12
C THR A 139 17.94 3.26 20.93
N GLU A 140 18.07 4.55 20.59
CA GLU A 140 17.26 5.62 21.19
C GLU A 140 15.76 5.46 20.86
N HIS A 141 15.46 4.72 19.79
CA HIS A 141 14.12 4.38 19.35
C HIS A 141 13.77 2.91 19.64
N LYS A 142 14.25 2.36 20.77
CA LYS A 142 14.00 0.96 21.17
C LYS A 142 12.52 0.57 21.11
N SER A 143 11.63 1.42 21.62
CA SER A 143 10.17 1.19 21.57
C SER A 143 9.65 1.12 20.14
N LEU A 144 9.97 2.12 19.30
CA LEU A 144 9.59 2.14 17.88
C LEU A 144 10.08 0.89 17.15
N ARG A 145 11.36 0.53 17.34
CA ARG A 145 11.94 -0.67 16.70
C ARG A 145 11.18 -1.93 17.11
N SER A 146 11.00 -2.17 18.41
CA SER A 146 10.28 -3.36 18.89
C SER A 146 8.82 -3.40 18.42
N THR A 147 8.16 -2.23 18.33
CA THR A 147 6.80 -2.12 17.82
C THR A 147 6.73 -2.45 16.33
N ILE A 148 7.67 -1.93 15.52
CA ILE A 148 7.75 -2.26 14.09
C ILE A 148 8.05 -3.75 13.91
N GLU A 149 8.98 -4.34 14.69
CA GLU A 149 9.29 -5.77 14.64
C GLU A 149 8.05 -6.63 14.94
N ALA A 150 7.32 -6.31 16.01
CA ALA A 150 6.09 -7.00 16.39
C ALA A 150 5.01 -6.85 15.31
N PHE A 151 4.80 -5.64 14.79
CA PHE A 151 3.85 -5.37 13.72
C PHE A 151 4.21 -6.17 12.46
N VAL A 152 5.44 -6.04 11.97
CA VAL A 152 5.95 -6.72 10.76
C VAL A 152 5.80 -8.23 10.87
N LYS A 153 6.16 -8.84 12.00
CA LYS A 153 6.00 -10.28 12.22
C LYS A 153 4.55 -10.72 12.03
N ASN A 154 3.61 -10.07 12.72
CA ASN A 154 2.19 -10.43 12.67
C ASN A 154 1.60 -10.24 11.27
N VAL A 155 1.89 -9.10 10.62
CA VAL A 155 1.36 -8.84 9.28
C VAL A 155 2.06 -9.68 8.21
N SER A 156 3.33 -10.05 8.37
CA SER A 156 4.03 -10.94 7.42
C SER A 156 3.45 -12.34 7.41
N ASP A 157 3.16 -12.89 8.60
CA ASP A 157 2.56 -14.23 8.75
C ASP A 157 1.18 -14.25 8.08
N LEU A 158 0.36 -13.26 8.40
CA LEU A 158 -0.95 -13.12 7.79
C LEU A 158 -0.85 -12.86 6.27
N ALA A 159 0.16 -12.12 5.78
CA ALA A 159 0.34 -11.83 4.35
C ALA A 159 0.71 -13.09 3.56
N LYS A 160 1.56 -13.93 4.14
CA LYS A 160 1.88 -15.24 3.62
C LYS A 160 0.63 -16.12 3.51
N SER A 161 -0.19 -16.20 4.57
CA SER A 161 -1.43 -16.99 4.58
C SER A 161 -2.42 -16.54 3.50
N LEU A 162 -2.69 -15.24 3.37
CA LEU A 162 -3.58 -14.72 2.32
C LEU A 162 -3.05 -15.03 0.91
N ALA A 163 -1.74 -14.93 0.72
CA ALA A 163 -1.15 -15.21 -0.57
C ALA A 163 -1.13 -16.71 -0.91
N GLU A 164 -1.12 -17.60 0.08
CA GLU A 164 -1.34 -19.04 -0.10
C GLU A 164 -2.80 -19.35 -0.43
N ILE A 165 -3.76 -18.69 0.23
CA ILE A 165 -5.19 -18.79 -0.09
C ILE A 165 -5.46 -18.37 -1.53
N LEU A 166 -4.95 -17.22 -1.93
CA LEU A 166 -5.13 -16.71 -3.29
C LEU A 166 -4.44 -17.56 -4.36
N ALA A 167 -3.42 -18.33 -3.99
CA ALA A 167 -2.71 -19.24 -4.88
C ALA A 167 -3.50 -20.53 -5.18
N GLN A 168 -4.33 -21.02 -4.24
CA GLN A 168 -5.08 -22.28 -4.40
C GLN A 168 -5.96 -22.31 -5.65
N PRO A 169 -6.76 -21.26 -5.97
CA PRO A 169 -7.57 -21.26 -7.19
C PRO A 169 -6.76 -21.11 -8.48
N LEU A 170 -5.46 -20.79 -8.38
CA LEU A 170 -4.56 -20.58 -9.52
C LEU A 170 -3.76 -21.82 -9.90
N GLU A 171 -3.96 -22.96 -9.22
CA GLU A 171 -3.10 -24.13 -9.36
C GLU A 171 -3.10 -24.72 -10.78
N SER A 172 -2.12 -24.25 -11.55
CA SER A 172 -1.30 -25.01 -12.49
C SER A 172 0.19 -24.62 -12.38
N ASN A 173 0.66 -24.00 -11.29
CA ASN A 173 2.10 -23.70 -11.13
C ASN A 173 2.56 -23.46 -9.67
N PRO A 174 3.59 -24.17 -9.16
CA PRO A 174 4.04 -24.09 -7.77
C PRO A 174 4.95 -22.90 -7.42
N PHE A 175 5.26 -21.99 -8.37
CA PHE A 175 6.10 -20.81 -8.10
C PHE A 175 5.30 -19.51 -8.17
N ILE A 176 4.47 -19.27 -7.16
CA ILE A 176 3.67 -18.05 -7.04
C ILE A 176 4.44 -17.03 -6.19
N SER A 177 4.94 -16.01 -6.87
CA SER A 177 5.63 -14.85 -6.29
C SER A 177 4.62 -13.71 -6.01
N LYS A 178 4.62 -13.21 -4.78
CA LYS A 178 3.41 -12.70 -4.09
C LYS A 178 3.48 -11.19 -3.89
N ARG A 179 2.41 -10.45 -4.26
CA ARG A 179 2.20 -9.08 -3.78
C ARG A 179 0.81 -8.87 -3.19
N THR A 180 0.77 -8.77 -1.87
CA THR A 180 -0.37 -8.33 -1.08
C THR A 180 0.06 -7.07 -0.35
N VAL A 181 -0.64 -5.97 -0.60
CA VAL A 181 -0.44 -4.73 0.15
C VAL A 181 -1.49 -4.69 1.23
N ARG A 182 -1.05 -4.50 2.47
CA ARG A 182 -1.95 -4.23 3.58
C ARG A 182 -1.85 -2.77 3.93
N GLN A 183 -3.00 -2.13 4.10
CA GLN A 183 -3.07 -0.80 4.64
C GLN A 183 -3.94 -0.83 5.89
N GLU A 184 -3.37 -0.42 6.99
CA GLU A 184 -4.14 -0.06 8.17
C GLU A 184 -4.44 1.43 8.08
N GLN A 185 -5.70 1.80 8.31
CA GLN A 185 -6.18 3.17 8.22
C GLN A 185 -6.71 3.60 9.57
N ASP A 186 -6.49 4.86 9.94
CA ASP A 186 -7.26 5.45 11.03
C ASP A 186 -8.74 5.65 10.62
N GLN A 187 -9.52 6.20 11.56
CA GLN A 187 -10.95 6.40 11.36
C GLN A 187 -11.30 7.63 10.50
N VAL A 188 -10.31 8.33 9.92
CA VAL A 188 -10.53 9.57 9.16
C VAL A 188 -10.96 9.29 7.72
N GLY A 189 -10.69 8.10 7.18
CA GLY A 189 -11.03 7.74 5.80
C GLY A 189 -10.14 8.39 4.75
N GLY A 190 -10.64 8.61 3.54
CA GLY A 190 -9.89 9.28 2.46
C GLY A 190 -9.10 8.35 1.53
N LEU A 191 -9.12 7.04 1.74
CA LEU A 191 -8.74 6.11 0.67
C LEU A 191 -9.86 6.07 -0.36
N GLU A 192 -9.49 6.21 -1.63
CA GLU A 192 -10.39 6.04 -2.74
C GLU A 192 -9.85 4.99 -3.73
N ILE A 193 -10.75 4.19 -4.28
CA ILE A 193 -10.46 3.21 -5.33
C ILE A 193 -11.15 3.61 -6.64
N TYR A 194 -10.51 3.35 -7.77
CA TYR A 194 -11.08 3.63 -9.09
C TYR A 194 -11.75 2.37 -9.63
N LYS A 195 -13.09 2.36 -9.69
CA LYS A 195 -13.89 1.22 -10.12
C LYS A 195 -15.04 1.69 -11.01
N ASP A 196 -15.31 0.93 -12.07
CA ASP A 196 -16.42 1.18 -13.01
C ASP A 196 -16.42 2.61 -13.59
N GLY A 197 -15.23 3.15 -13.88
CA GLY A 197 -15.06 4.47 -14.48
C GLY A 197 -15.17 5.65 -13.51
N ARG A 198 -15.24 5.41 -12.20
CA ARG A 198 -15.37 6.46 -11.18
C ARG A 198 -14.53 6.19 -9.94
N TRP A 199 -14.23 7.25 -9.19
CA TRP A 199 -13.60 7.15 -7.88
C TRP A 199 -14.66 6.87 -6.81
N LEU A 200 -14.35 5.93 -5.91
CA LEU A 200 -15.21 5.55 -4.80
C LEU A 200 -14.44 5.66 -3.49
N GLY A 201 -15.02 6.36 -2.51
CA GLY A 201 -14.48 6.44 -1.15
C GLY A 201 -14.62 5.11 -0.42
N VAL A 202 -13.56 4.64 0.22
CA VAL A 202 -13.59 3.43 1.05
C VAL A 202 -13.94 3.82 2.48
N LYS A 203 -15.04 3.28 3.00
CA LYS A 203 -15.43 3.50 4.39
C LYS A 203 -14.42 2.86 5.36
N PRO A 204 -13.93 3.59 6.38
CA PRO A 204 -13.11 3.01 7.44
C PRO A 204 -13.85 1.90 8.19
N ASN A 205 -13.12 0.86 8.57
CA ASN A 205 -13.60 -0.17 9.46
C ASN A 205 -12.55 -0.38 10.58
N PRO A 206 -12.85 -0.05 11.84
CA PRO A 206 -11.89 -0.12 12.95
C PRO A 206 -11.42 -1.53 13.29
N GLU A 207 -12.20 -2.55 12.92
CA GLU A 207 -11.92 -3.94 13.26
C GLU A 207 -11.21 -4.68 12.12
N ALA A 208 -10.96 -4.00 11.00
CA ALA A 208 -10.44 -4.64 9.80
C ALA A 208 -9.11 -4.07 9.32
N LEU A 209 -8.32 -4.94 8.69
CA LEU A 209 -7.21 -4.54 7.84
C LEU A 209 -7.66 -4.51 6.38
N ILE A 210 -7.28 -3.46 5.65
CA ILE A 210 -7.52 -3.41 4.20
C ILE A 210 -6.41 -4.17 3.50
N VAL A 211 -6.80 -5.02 2.57
CA VAL A 211 -5.93 -5.83 1.72
C VAL A 211 -6.19 -5.47 0.27
N ASN A 212 -5.12 -5.25 -0.50
CA ASN A 212 -5.23 -5.06 -1.93
C ASN A 212 -4.20 -5.86 -2.74
N ILE A 213 -4.60 -6.18 -3.96
CA ILE A 213 -3.81 -6.93 -4.93
C ILE A 213 -2.86 -5.97 -5.66
N GLY A 214 -1.58 -6.33 -5.69
CA GLY A 214 -0.56 -5.58 -6.42
C GLY A 214 -0.34 -6.10 -7.84
N ASP A 215 0.31 -5.29 -8.66
CA ASP A 215 0.60 -5.57 -10.07
C ASP A 215 1.23 -6.95 -10.31
N PHE A 216 2.20 -7.36 -9.48
CA PHE A 216 2.87 -8.64 -9.67
C PHE A 216 1.92 -9.83 -9.50
N PHE A 217 0.94 -9.71 -8.62
CA PHE A 217 -0.02 -10.77 -8.36
C PHE A 217 -1.12 -10.81 -9.44
N GLU A 218 -1.50 -9.65 -9.99
CA GLU A 218 -2.29 -9.60 -11.23
C GLU A 218 -1.55 -10.23 -12.42
N ALA A 219 -0.29 -9.86 -12.65
CA ALA A 219 0.51 -10.40 -13.74
C ALA A 219 0.71 -11.92 -13.62
N LEU A 220 1.05 -12.38 -12.42
CA LEU A 220 1.21 -13.78 -12.10
C LEU A 220 -0.10 -14.57 -12.27
N SER A 221 -1.22 -14.03 -11.81
CA SER A 221 -2.55 -14.65 -11.99
C SER A 221 -3.09 -14.51 -13.42
N ASN A 222 -2.29 -14.02 -14.37
CA ASN A 222 -2.69 -13.79 -15.76
C ASN A 222 -3.98 -12.95 -15.84
N GLY A 223 -4.05 -11.86 -15.09
CA GLY A 223 -5.18 -10.94 -15.11
C GLY A 223 -6.44 -11.44 -14.38
N ILE A 224 -6.40 -12.60 -13.70
CA ILE A 224 -7.55 -13.11 -12.92
C ILE A 224 -7.85 -12.18 -11.74
N TYR A 225 -6.82 -11.84 -10.95
CA TYR A 225 -6.96 -10.88 -9.86
C TYR A 225 -6.59 -9.47 -10.34
N LYS A 226 -7.21 -8.45 -9.73
CA LYS A 226 -7.14 -7.08 -10.24
C LYS A 226 -6.34 -6.17 -9.31
N SER A 227 -5.34 -5.50 -9.84
CA SER A 227 -4.63 -4.41 -9.17
C SER A 227 -5.32 -3.09 -9.50
N ILE A 228 -6.13 -2.63 -8.55
CA ILE A 228 -6.97 -1.45 -8.75
C ILE A 228 -6.20 -0.16 -8.45
N LYS A 229 -6.36 0.83 -9.35
CA LYS A 229 -5.86 2.20 -9.15
C LYS A 229 -6.55 2.79 -7.91
N HIS A 230 -5.75 3.33 -7.00
CA HIS A 230 -6.23 3.90 -5.75
C HIS A 230 -5.47 5.20 -5.46
N ARG A 231 -6.09 6.09 -4.70
CA ARG A 231 -5.49 7.34 -4.23
C ARG A 231 -5.87 7.61 -2.79
N VAL A 232 -5.16 8.54 -2.16
CA VAL A 232 -5.53 9.07 -0.85
C VAL A 232 -5.80 10.55 -1.01
N VAL A 233 -7.00 10.97 -0.61
CA VAL A 233 -7.39 12.38 -0.54
C VAL A 233 -7.16 12.91 0.87
N THR A 234 -6.83 14.19 0.97
CA THR A 234 -6.56 14.85 2.25
C THR A 234 -7.80 15.58 2.77
N SER A 235 -7.96 15.57 4.09
CA SER A 235 -8.93 16.41 4.78
C SER A 235 -8.31 17.78 5.09
N GLN A 236 -9.11 18.84 4.96
CA GLN A 236 -8.68 20.18 5.40
C GLN A 236 -8.75 20.36 6.92
N LYS A 237 -9.43 19.44 7.63
CA LYS A 237 -9.77 19.61 9.05
C LYS A 237 -8.99 18.68 9.98
N VAL A 238 -8.64 17.49 9.51
CA VAL A 238 -8.13 16.41 10.37
C VAL A 238 -6.91 15.75 9.73
N GLU A 239 -5.85 15.56 10.52
CA GLU A 239 -4.68 14.78 10.12
C GLU A 239 -5.02 13.30 10.02
N ARG A 240 -4.38 12.61 9.07
CA ARG A 240 -4.59 11.18 8.82
C ARG A 240 -3.27 10.43 8.86
N PHE A 241 -3.26 9.27 9.50
CA PHE A 241 -2.13 8.34 9.50
C PHE A 241 -2.53 6.97 8.95
N SER A 242 -1.57 6.29 8.34
CA SER A 242 -1.70 4.89 7.97
C SER A 242 -0.34 4.22 7.93
N VAL A 243 -0.30 2.94 8.25
CA VAL A 243 0.85 2.07 8.03
C VAL A 243 0.51 1.07 6.93
N ALA A 244 1.43 0.89 5.98
CA ALA A 244 1.26 -0.06 4.89
C ALA A 244 2.39 -1.08 4.88
N TYR A 245 2.02 -2.36 4.81
CA TYR A 245 2.97 -3.47 4.64
C TYR A 245 2.89 -4.01 3.21
N PHE A 246 4.04 -4.05 2.53
CA PHE A 246 4.16 -4.55 1.18
C PHE A 246 4.83 -5.92 1.22
N TYR A 247 4.04 -6.98 1.01
CA TYR A 247 4.60 -8.30 0.75
C TYR A 247 5.06 -8.32 -0.71
N CYS A 248 6.34 -8.57 -1.00
CA CYS A 248 6.86 -8.46 -2.36
C CYS A 248 7.84 -9.61 -2.70
N PRO A 249 8.00 -9.92 -4.00
CA PRO A 249 9.10 -10.76 -4.49
C PRO A 249 10.47 -10.21 -4.10
N SER A 250 11.51 -11.04 -4.22
CA SER A 250 12.88 -10.52 -4.34
C SER A 250 13.03 -9.69 -5.62
N TYR A 251 13.99 -8.76 -5.64
CA TYR A 251 14.20 -7.86 -6.78
C TYR A 251 14.41 -8.61 -8.11
N ASP A 252 15.08 -9.75 -8.06
CA ASP A 252 15.46 -10.53 -9.24
C ASP A 252 14.50 -11.71 -9.51
N ALA A 253 13.41 -11.84 -8.74
CA ALA A 253 12.38 -12.83 -9.01
C ALA A 253 11.68 -12.53 -10.35
N VAL A 254 11.69 -13.51 -11.24
CA VAL A 254 10.97 -13.45 -12.52
C VAL A 254 9.49 -13.70 -12.29
N ILE A 255 8.65 -12.75 -12.69
CA ILE A 255 7.20 -12.86 -12.69
C ILE A 255 6.76 -13.52 -14.00
N LYS A 256 6.06 -14.64 -13.86
CA LYS A 256 5.54 -15.44 -14.98
C LYS A 256 4.06 -15.72 -14.74
N SER A 257 3.24 -15.45 -15.75
CA SER A 257 1.81 -15.74 -15.71
C SER A 257 1.54 -17.25 -15.63
N CYS A 258 0.60 -17.65 -14.79
CA CYS A 258 0.19 -19.05 -14.65
C CYS A 258 -0.75 -19.52 -15.78
N GLY A 259 -1.53 -18.61 -16.37
CA GLY A 259 -2.49 -18.89 -17.44
C GLY A 259 -1.89 -18.91 -18.85
N LYS A 260 -2.58 -19.56 -19.81
CA LYS A 260 -2.25 -19.60 -21.24
C LYS A 260 -3.47 -19.20 -22.11
N PRO A 261 -3.29 -18.38 -23.17
CA PRO A 261 -2.05 -17.68 -23.52
C PRO A 261 -1.68 -16.64 -22.43
N ALA A 262 -0.40 -16.37 -22.29
CA ALA A 262 0.08 -15.37 -21.33
C ALA A 262 -0.33 -13.97 -21.83
N LEU A 263 -0.85 -13.14 -20.93
CA LEU A 263 -1.20 -11.73 -21.20
C LEU A 263 0.02 -10.83 -21.06
N TYR A 264 0.96 -11.21 -20.19
CA TYR A 264 2.13 -10.41 -19.86
C TYR A 264 3.41 -11.13 -20.27
N ARG A 265 4.40 -10.38 -20.75
CA ARG A 265 5.76 -10.89 -20.92
C ARG A 265 6.37 -11.16 -19.55
N GLN A 266 7.44 -11.95 -19.50
CA GLN A 266 8.19 -12.14 -18.26
C GLN A 266 9.00 -10.88 -17.94
N PHE A 267 9.03 -10.50 -16.66
CA PHE A 267 9.80 -9.37 -16.14
C PHE A 267 10.16 -9.58 -14.67
N THR A 268 11.11 -8.81 -14.15
CA THR A 268 11.51 -8.85 -12.73
C THR A 268 10.95 -7.65 -11.94
N LEU A 269 10.95 -7.75 -10.61
CA LEU A 269 10.63 -6.60 -9.74
C LEU A 269 11.61 -5.43 -9.98
N ARG A 270 12.88 -5.72 -10.21
CA ARG A 270 13.91 -4.73 -10.54
C ARG A 270 13.55 -3.95 -11.80
N GLU A 271 13.25 -4.67 -12.87
CA GLU A 271 12.85 -4.09 -14.15
C GLU A 271 11.57 -3.25 -14.01
N TYR A 272 10.56 -3.77 -13.30
CA TYR A 272 9.32 -3.06 -13.05
C TYR A 272 9.53 -1.73 -12.30
N LYS A 273 10.38 -1.74 -11.27
CA LYS A 273 10.71 -0.53 -10.51
C LYS A 273 11.49 0.48 -11.35
N GLN A 274 12.43 0.03 -12.17
CA GLN A 274 13.16 0.89 -13.10
C GLN A 274 12.22 1.54 -14.12
N GLN A 275 11.31 0.76 -14.72
CA GLN A 275 10.31 1.30 -15.64
C GLN A 275 9.37 2.30 -14.96
N THR A 276 8.95 2.02 -13.72
CA THR A 276 8.11 2.94 -12.94
C THR A 276 8.83 4.26 -12.66
N GLN A 277 10.14 4.22 -12.37
CA GLN A 277 10.94 5.44 -12.18
C GLN A 277 11.05 6.26 -13.47
N ILE A 278 11.21 5.60 -14.62
CA ILE A 278 11.20 6.25 -15.93
C ILE A 278 9.84 6.90 -16.19
N ASP A 279 8.74 6.15 -16.04
CA ASP A 279 7.39 6.66 -16.25
C ASP A 279 7.11 7.90 -15.36
N VAL A 280 7.40 7.81 -14.06
CA VAL A 280 7.18 8.94 -13.14
C VAL A 280 8.03 10.15 -13.52
N ARG A 281 9.27 9.94 -13.99
CA ARG A 281 10.16 11.03 -14.42
C ARG A 281 9.67 11.69 -15.71
N GLU A 282 9.27 10.92 -16.71
CA GLU A 282 8.97 11.42 -18.05
C GLU A 282 7.54 11.94 -18.19
N ILE A 283 6.57 11.25 -17.58
CA ILE A 283 5.14 11.56 -17.75
C ILE A 283 4.46 11.98 -16.44
N GLY A 284 5.17 11.93 -15.30
CA GLY A 284 4.65 12.36 -14.01
C GLY A 284 3.74 11.34 -13.30
N GLU A 285 3.52 10.16 -13.90
CA GLU A 285 2.71 9.11 -13.29
C GLU A 285 3.22 7.71 -13.65
N LYS A 286 2.84 6.72 -12.83
CA LYS A 286 3.13 5.31 -13.09
C LYS A 286 2.16 4.77 -14.15
N VAL A 287 2.69 4.19 -15.23
CA VAL A 287 1.88 3.48 -16.25
C VAL A 287 1.48 2.07 -15.77
N GLY A 288 2.43 1.33 -15.19
CA GLY A 288 2.17 0.02 -14.59
C GLY A 288 2.22 -1.15 -15.58
N LEU A 289 1.34 -2.14 -15.38
CA LEU A 289 1.42 -3.43 -16.10
C LEU A 289 1.23 -3.34 -17.62
N SER A 290 0.61 -2.29 -18.15
CA SER A 290 0.43 -2.14 -19.60
C SER A 290 1.76 -2.03 -20.36
N ARG A 291 2.86 -1.63 -19.70
CA ARG A 291 4.24 -1.69 -20.24
C ARG A 291 4.78 -3.12 -20.44
N PHE A 292 4.10 -4.11 -19.89
CA PHE A 292 4.54 -5.50 -19.81
C PHE A 292 3.56 -6.47 -20.49
N LEU A 293 2.60 -5.97 -21.27
CA LEU A 293 1.72 -6.80 -22.11
C LEU A 293 2.52 -7.46 -23.26
N LEU A 294 2.03 -8.60 -23.75
CA LEU A 294 2.53 -9.28 -24.96
C LEU A 294 1.86 -8.74 -26.24
#